data_AF-A0A081GI00-F1
#
_entry.id   AF-A0A081GI00-F1
#
_cell.length_a   1.000
_cell.length_b   1.000
_cell.length_c   1.000
_cell.angle_alpha   90.00
_cell.angle_beta   90.00
_cell.angle_gamma   90.00
#
_symmetry.space_group_name_H-M   'P 1'
#
loop_
_entity.id
_entity.type
_entity.pdbx_description
1 polymer ?
#
loop_
_entity_poly.entity_id
_entity_poly.type
_entity_poly.pdbx_seq_one_letter_code
_entity_poly.pdbx_strand_id
1 'polypeptide(L)'
;MSAGPSIADLLEQSHRELAGTDARVYRRVADHLQRSASSLQALQDREAAGNQTPKALLGKGSLLKLSVASLKRLCREHGIKGTSKLRKTALAKVLEDHGVTPSPPPLESFTKKELIALVRQLLGEG
;
A
#
# COMPACT_ATOMS: atom_id res chain seq x y z
N MET A 1 -16.38 22.58 67.88
CA MET A 1 -17.47 22.46 66.89
C MET A 1 -16.82 22.51 65.52
N SER A 2 -16.74 21.39 64.80
CA SER A 2 -16.12 21.41 63.45
C SER A 2 -17.03 22.17 62.51
N ALA A 3 -16.52 23.28 61.96
CA ALA A 3 -17.14 23.94 60.83
C ALA A 3 -17.18 22.93 59.67
N GLY A 4 -18.37 22.74 59.09
CA GLY A 4 -18.53 21.90 57.90
C GLY A 4 -17.73 22.44 56.71
N PRO A 5 -17.55 21.63 55.65
CA PRO A 5 -16.82 22.05 54.46
C PRO A 5 -17.41 23.33 53.89
N SER A 6 -16.53 24.25 53.48
CA SER A 6 -16.91 25.50 52.85
C SER A 6 -17.56 25.23 51.48
N ILE A 7 -18.35 26.19 51.00
CA ILE A 7 -18.90 26.16 49.63
C ILE A 7 -17.78 26.04 48.59
N ALA A 8 -16.63 26.67 48.85
CA ALA A 8 -15.46 26.54 47.98
C ALA A 8 -14.93 25.09 47.93
N ASP A 9 -14.88 24.39 49.07
CA ASP A 9 -14.42 23.00 49.14
C ASP A 9 -15.36 22.06 48.38
N LEU A 10 -16.67 22.29 48.48
CA LEU A 10 -17.70 21.53 47.76
C LEU A 10 -17.60 21.71 46.24
N LEU A 11 -17.35 22.94 45.78
CA LEU A 11 -17.16 23.24 44.36
C LEU A 11 -15.88 22.60 43.82
N GLU A 12 -14.76 22.74 44.54
CA GLU A 12 -13.51 22.08 44.16
C GLU A 12 -13.65 20.56 44.07
N GLN A 13 -14.35 19.96 45.04
CA GLN A 13 -14.61 18.52 45.03
C GLN A 13 -15.44 18.10 43.81
N SER A 14 -16.53 18.82 43.52
CA SER A 14 -17.37 18.53 42.35
C SER A 14 -16.60 18.68 41.03
N HIS A 15 -15.77 19.72 40.89
CA HIS A 15 -14.93 19.92 39.72
C HIS A 15 -13.90 18.80 39.53
N ARG A 16 -13.27 18.31 40.62
CA ARG A 16 -12.33 17.17 40.55
C ARG A 16 -13.03 15.88 40.14
N GLU A 17 -14.23 15.65 40.66
CA GLU A 17 -15.03 14.47 40.30
C GLU A 17 -15.41 14.50 38.81
N LEU A 18 -15.90 15.63 38.31
CA LEU A 18 -16.23 15.82 36.89
C LEU A 18 -15.02 15.67 35.96
N ALA A 19 -13.89 16.29 36.31
CA ALA A 19 -12.65 16.13 35.55
C ALA A 19 -12.19 14.66 35.56
N GLY A 20 -12.38 13.97 36.69
CA GLY A 20 -12.07 12.56 36.84
C GLY A 20 -12.98 11.64 36.02
N THR A 21 -14.25 11.97 35.83
CA THR A 21 -15.17 11.21 34.98
C THR A 21 -14.84 11.43 33.50
N ASP A 22 -14.65 12.67 33.08
CA ASP A 22 -14.34 13.00 31.69
C ASP A 22 -13.05 12.34 31.23
N ALA A 23 -12.00 12.39 32.07
CA ALA A 23 -10.72 11.75 31.78
C ALA A 23 -10.82 10.22 31.61
N ARG A 24 -11.82 9.57 32.22
CA ARG A 24 -12.07 8.12 32.03
C ARG A 24 -12.83 7.85 30.73
N VAL A 25 -13.78 8.71 30.40
CA VAL A 25 -14.54 8.62 29.13
C VAL A 25 -13.57 8.76 27.95
N TYR A 26 -12.73 9.79 27.95
CA TYR A 26 -11.74 9.99 26.87
C TYR A 26 -10.75 8.82 26.77
N ARG A 27 -10.29 8.27 27.90
CA ARG A 27 -9.43 7.07 27.91
C ARG A 27 -10.12 5.86 27.28
N ARG A 28 -11.38 5.60 27.64
CA ARG A 28 -12.15 4.50 27.05
C ARG A 28 -12.32 4.66 25.54
N VAL A 29 -12.56 5.88 25.07
CA VAL A 29 -12.65 6.19 23.63
C VAL A 29 -11.31 5.96 22.95
N ALA A 30 -10.22 6.44 23.54
CA ALA A 30 -8.86 6.22 23.01
C ALA A 30 -8.53 4.72 22.91
N ASP A 31 -8.84 3.93 23.95
CA ASP A 31 -8.63 2.49 23.95
C ASP A 31 -9.47 1.77 22.88
N HIS A 32 -10.67 2.29 22.60
CA HIS A 32 -11.52 1.73 21.55
C HIS A 32 -10.98 2.05 20.16
N LEU A 33 -10.59 3.31 19.92
CA LEU A 33 -9.97 3.73 18.66
C LEU A 33 -8.68 2.95 18.39
N GLN A 34 -7.83 2.75 19.40
CA GLN A 34 -6.59 2.00 19.28
C GLN A 34 -6.83 0.52 18.94
N ARG A 35 -7.85 -0.09 19.54
CA ARG A 35 -8.26 -1.46 19.22
C ARG A 35 -8.77 -1.56 17.79
N SER A 36 -9.66 -0.65 17.39
CA SER A 36 -10.19 -0.60 16.02
C SER A 36 -9.09 -0.37 14.99
N ALA A 37 -8.14 0.53 15.25
CA ALA A 37 -6.99 0.78 14.39
C ALA A 37 -6.12 -0.47 14.23
N SER A 38 -5.81 -1.16 15.33
CA SER A 38 -5.05 -2.42 15.32
C SER A 38 -5.76 -3.51 14.51
N SER A 39 -7.08 -3.63 14.62
CA SER A 39 -7.86 -4.59 13.83
C SER A 39 -7.85 -4.26 12.34
N LEU A 40 -7.95 -2.99 11.98
CA LEU A 40 -7.85 -2.56 10.58
C LEU A 40 -6.46 -2.84 10.00
N GLN A 41 -5.40 -2.58 10.78
CA GLN A 41 -4.04 -2.88 10.36
C GLN A 41 -3.84 -4.38 10.09
N ALA A 42 -4.36 -5.25 10.97
CA ALA A 42 -4.27 -6.70 10.79
C ALA A 42 -4.98 -7.19 9.51
N LEU A 43 -6.09 -6.55 9.12
CA LEU A 43 -6.77 -6.84 7.85
C LEU A 43 -5.94 -6.37 6.65
N GLN A 44 -5.35 -5.18 6.72
CA GLN A 44 -4.48 -4.65 5.67
C GLN A 44 -3.23 -5.52 5.45
N ASP A 45 -2.59 -5.98 6.53
CA ASP A 45 -1.41 -6.84 6.44
C ASP A 45 -1.76 -8.20 5.81
N ARG A 46 -2.96 -8.73 6.09
CA ARG A 46 -3.48 -9.96 5.47
C ARG A 46 -3.78 -9.77 3.99
N GLU A 47 -4.35 -8.64 3.59
CA GLU A 47 -4.57 -8.32 2.16
C GLU A 47 -3.25 -8.08 1.42
N ALA A 48 -2.27 -7.44 2.05
CA ALA A 48 -0.94 -7.24 1.49
C ALA A 48 -0.22 -8.58 1.24
N ALA A 49 -0.32 -9.53 2.19
CA ALA A 49 0.22 -10.88 2.00
C ALA A 49 -0.49 -11.65 0.87
N GLY A 50 -1.81 -11.52 0.74
CA GLY A 50 -2.60 -12.20 -0.29
C GLY A 50 -2.47 -11.63 -1.70
N ASN A 51 -2.29 -10.31 -1.86
CA ASN A 51 -2.24 -9.65 -3.16
C ASN A 51 -0.84 -9.52 -3.77
N GLN A 52 0.23 -9.77 -3.00
CA GLN A 52 1.60 -9.70 -3.52
C GLN A 52 1.99 -10.94 -4.34
N THR A 53 1.42 -12.10 -4.04
CA THR A 53 1.74 -13.36 -4.71
C THR A 53 1.37 -13.38 -6.20
N PRO A 54 0.15 -13.01 -6.65
CA PRO A 54 -0.18 -13.09 -8.09
C PRO A 54 0.59 -12.08 -8.93
N LYS A 55 0.87 -10.87 -8.41
CA LYS A 55 1.65 -9.86 -9.13
C LYS A 55 3.14 -10.23 -9.25
N ALA A 56 3.70 -10.91 -8.24
CA ALA A 56 5.06 -11.43 -8.32
C ALA A 56 5.20 -12.58 -9.34
N LEU A 57 4.17 -13.42 -9.49
CA LEU A 57 4.16 -14.55 -10.44
C LEU A 57 4.17 -14.12 -11.91
N LEU A 58 3.59 -12.97 -12.25
CA LEU A 58 3.63 -12.41 -13.61
C LEU A 58 5.02 -11.92 -14.02
N GLY A 59 5.95 -11.84 -13.06
CA GLY A 59 7.34 -11.48 -13.26
C GLY A 59 7.55 -10.01 -13.60
N LYS A 60 8.83 -9.59 -13.59
CA LYS A 60 9.22 -8.31 -14.19
C LYS A 60 9.02 -8.46 -15.69
N GLY A 61 8.15 -7.64 -16.28
CA GLY A 61 7.99 -7.65 -17.74
C GLY A 61 9.32 -7.37 -18.44
N SER A 62 9.41 -7.61 -19.74
CA SER A 62 10.58 -7.17 -20.50
C SER A 62 10.19 -5.97 -21.33
N LEU A 63 10.92 -4.85 -21.19
CA LEU A 63 10.75 -3.69 -22.06
C LEU A 63 10.98 -4.04 -23.54
N LEU A 64 11.74 -5.10 -23.82
CA LEU A 64 11.95 -5.61 -25.18
C LEU A 64 10.69 -6.24 -25.79
N LYS A 65 9.72 -6.67 -24.97
CA LYS A 65 8.41 -7.17 -25.46
C LYS A 65 7.49 -6.04 -25.91
N LEU A 66 7.70 -4.81 -25.44
CA LEU A 66 6.89 -3.64 -25.82
C LEU A 66 7.17 -3.20 -27.26
N SER A 67 6.18 -2.57 -27.89
CA SER A 67 6.36 -1.98 -29.23
C SER A 67 7.27 -0.74 -29.17
N VAL A 68 7.88 -0.36 -30.30
CA VAL A 68 8.70 0.86 -30.38
C VAL A 68 7.87 2.12 -30.06
N ALA A 69 6.59 2.13 -30.45
CA ALA A 69 5.67 3.22 -30.13
C ALA A 69 5.42 3.33 -28.61
N SER A 70 5.19 2.18 -27.95
CA SER A 70 5.00 2.11 -26.50
C SER A 70 6.26 2.55 -25.74
N LEU A 71 7.45 2.14 -26.19
CA LEU A 71 8.72 2.55 -25.59
C LEU A 71 8.96 4.06 -25.73
N LYS A 72 8.66 4.64 -26.90
CA LYS A 72 8.76 6.09 -27.10
C LYS A 72 7.76 6.86 -26.25
N ARG A 73 6.56 6.32 -26.03
CA ARG A 73 5.55 6.91 -25.15
C ARG A 73 6.02 6.90 -23.69
N LEU A 74 6.53 5.76 -23.20
CA LEU A 74 7.14 5.66 -21.86
C LEU A 74 8.29 6.65 -21.68
N CYS A 75 9.17 6.78 -22.68
CA CYS A 75 10.25 7.77 -22.63
C CYS A 75 9.71 9.19 -22.43
N ARG A 76 8.60 9.56 -23.09
CA ARG A 76 7.98 10.88 -22.92
C ARG A 76 7.33 11.05 -21.55
N GLU A 77 6.64 10.02 -21.06
CA GLU A 77 6.02 10.00 -19.73
C GLU A 77 7.06 10.17 -18.61
N HIS A 78 8.26 9.59 -18.78
CA HIS A 78 9.40 9.75 -17.88
C HIS A 78 10.29 10.96 -18.19
N GLY A 79 9.89 11.86 -19.10
CA GLY A 79 10.61 13.11 -19.40
C GLY A 79 11.93 12.95 -20.20
N ILE A 80 12.17 11.78 -20.79
CA ILE A 80 13.39 11.44 -21.52
C ILE A 80 13.33 12.01 -22.94
N LYS A 81 14.24 12.96 -23.24
CA LYS A 81 14.35 13.65 -24.53
C LYS A 81 15.36 12.96 -25.46
N GLY A 82 15.26 13.21 -26.78
CA GLY A 82 16.24 12.68 -27.76
C GLY A 82 16.02 11.23 -28.22
N THR A 83 14.90 10.61 -27.85
CA THR A 83 14.62 9.18 -28.08
C THR A 83 14.06 8.85 -29.48
N SER A 84 13.84 9.87 -30.32
CA SER A 84 13.20 9.73 -31.64
C SER A 84 14.01 8.91 -32.65
N LYS A 85 15.35 9.00 -32.60
CA LYS A 85 16.29 8.29 -33.49
C LYS A 85 16.82 6.96 -32.92
N LEU A 86 16.47 6.64 -31.67
CA LEU A 86 16.98 5.43 -31.00
C LEU A 86 16.27 4.16 -31.50
N ARG A 87 17.06 3.09 -31.67
CA ARG A 87 16.55 1.75 -31.97
C ARG A 87 15.92 1.13 -30.72
N LYS A 88 15.06 0.12 -30.92
CA LYS A 88 14.29 -0.54 -29.86
C LYS A 88 15.13 -0.97 -28.65
N THR A 89 16.29 -1.56 -28.88
CA THR A 89 17.22 -2.00 -27.83
C THR A 89 17.82 -0.84 -27.04
N ALA A 90 18.17 0.25 -27.72
CA ALA A 90 18.68 1.46 -27.08
C ALA A 90 17.58 2.18 -26.27
N LEU A 91 16.34 2.19 -26.75
CA LEU A 91 15.19 2.72 -26.01
C LEU A 91 14.93 1.93 -24.71
N ALA A 92 14.99 0.60 -24.77
CA ALA A 92 14.82 -0.24 -23.59
C ALA A 92 15.93 0.02 -22.56
N LYS A 93 17.20 0.09 -22.99
CA LYS A 93 18.32 0.43 -22.10
C LYS A 93 18.16 1.79 -21.43
N VAL A 94 17.80 2.82 -22.20
CA VAL A 94 17.58 4.16 -21.64
C VAL A 94 16.46 4.17 -20.60
N LEU A 95 15.40 3.40 -20.80
CA LEU A 95 14.34 3.24 -19.81
C LEU A 95 14.81 2.48 -18.57
N GLU A 96 15.63 1.43 -18.73
CA GLU A 96 16.27 0.71 -17.60
C GLU A 96 17.19 1.63 -16.80
N ASP A 97 18.02 2.43 -17.48
CA ASP A 97 18.96 3.39 -16.88
C ASP A 97 18.22 4.48 -16.08
N HIS A 98 17.02 4.87 -16.54
CA HIS A 98 16.13 5.80 -15.84
C HIS A 98 15.29 5.15 -14.74
N GLY A 99 15.52 3.87 -14.42
CA GLY A 99 14.81 3.16 -13.35
C GLY A 99 13.36 2.83 -13.68
N VAL A 100 12.97 2.87 -14.95
CA VAL A 100 11.62 2.52 -15.38
C VAL A 100 11.47 1.01 -15.29
N THR A 101 10.81 0.56 -14.23
CA THR A 101 10.48 -0.86 -14.08
C THR A 101 9.49 -1.28 -15.17
N PRO A 102 9.78 -2.34 -15.93
CA PRO A 102 8.86 -2.86 -16.92
C PRO A 102 7.54 -3.27 -16.26
N SER A 103 6.44 -2.76 -16.80
CA SER A 103 5.10 -3.23 -16.43
C SER A 103 5.04 -4.75 -16.61
N PRO A 104 4.45 -5.49 -15.65
CA PRO A 104 4.20 -6.91 -15.85
C PRO A 104 3.43 -7.12 -17.16
N PRO A 105 3.72 -8.21 -17.88
CA PRO A 105 3.06 -8.52 -19.14
C PRO A 105 1.55 -8.69 -18.92
N PRO A 106 0.71 -8.21 -19.86
CA PRO A 106 -0.73 -8.42 -19.78
C PRO A 106 -1.05 -9.91 -19.90
N LEU A 107 -2.12 -10.39 -19.24
CA LEU A 107 -2.50 -11.81 -19.21
C LEU A 107 -2.76 -12.37 -20.61
N GLU A 108 -3.25 -11.52 -21.50
CA GLU A 108 -3.57 -11.79 -22.91
C GLU A 108 -2.33 -12.09 -23.76
N SER A 109 -1.13 -11.72 -23.28
CA SER A 109 0.13 -11.99 -23.97
C SER A 109 0.71 -13.38 -23.71
N PHE A 110 0.18 -14.09 -22.71
CA PHE A 110 0.63 -15.44 -22.39
C PHE A 110 -0.06 -16.47 -23.30
N THR A 111 0.71 -17.44 -23.76
CA THR A 111 0.17 -18.60 -24.47
C THR A 111 -0.59 -19.51 -23.50
N LYS A 112 -1.48 -20.35 -24.02
CA LYS A 112 -2.23 -21.34 -23.21
C LYS A 112 -1.30 -22.18 -22.32
N LYS A 113 -0.13 -22.58 -22.84
CA LYS A 113 0.85 -23.37 -22.08
C LYS A 113 1.44 -22.58 -20.91
N GLU A 114 1.79 -21.33 -21.13
CA GLU A 114 2.35 -20.45 -20.09
C GLU A 114 1.30 -20.11 -19.03
N LEU A 115 0.05 -19.84 -19.42
CA LEU A 115 -1.06 -19.65 -18.48
C LEU A 115 -1.29 -20.88 -17.60
N ILE A 116 -1.30 -22.08 -18.20
CA ILE A 116 -1.45 -23.33 -17.44
C ILE A 116 -0.30 -23.50 -16.44
N ALA A 117 0.94 -23.23 -16.85
CA ALA A 117 2.09 -23.31 -15.96
C ALA A 117 1.99 -22.32 -14.79
N LEU A 118 1.55 -21.09 -15.07
CA LEU A 118 1.38 -20.04 -14.06
C LEU A 118 0.29 -20.41 -13.05
N VAL A 119 -0.83 -20.99 -13.53
CA VAL A 119 -1.90 -21.50 -12.66
C VAL A 119 -1.44 -22.67 -11.80
N ARG A 120 -0.70 -23.63 -12.36
CA ARG A 120 -0.12 -24.75 -11.61
C ARG A 120 0.81 -24.28 -10.50
N GLN A 121 1.67 -23.31 -10.79
CA GLN A 121 2.56 -22.70 -9.80
C GLN A 121 1.78 -21.99 -8.69
N LEU A 122 0.64 -21.38 -9.01
CA LEU A 122 -0.26 -20.72 -8.06
C LEU A 122 -0.99 -21.73 -7.16
N LEU A 123 -1.32 -22.90 -7.70
CA LEU A 123 -1.96 -24.01 -6.99
C LEU A 123 -0.97 -24.91 -6.21
N GLY A 124 0.34 -24.68 -6.35
CA GLY A 124 1.37 -25.51 -5.73
C GLY A 124 1.56 -26.88 -6.40
N GLU A 125 1.04 -27.05 -7.62
CA GLU A 125 1.25 -28.25 -8.46
C GLU A 125 2.55 -28.10 -9.25
N GLY A 126 3.68 -28.01 -8.52
CA GLY A 126 5.04 -27.95 -9.06
C GLY A 126 5.73 -29.30 -9.02
#